data_AF-A0AAW2AEY7-F1
#
_entry.id   AF-A0AAW2AEY7-F1
#
_cell.length_a   1.000
_cell.length_b   1.000
_cell.length_c   1.000
_cell.angle_alpha   90.00
_cell.angle_beta   90.00
_cell.angle_gamma   90.00
#
_symmetry.space_group_name_H-M   'P 1'
#
loop_
_entity.id
_entity.type
_entity.pdbx_description
1 polymer ?
#
loop_
_entity_poly.entity_id
_entity_poly.type
_entity_poly.pdbx_seq_one_letter_code
_entity_poly.pdbx_strand_id
1 'polypeptide(L)'
;MSWENAQDYCRKNHIDLATVQSDEDWMNLREVAVEKGFYGFAWIGLYDDINSWRWSYQDESLEFDSWYPDQPDNYGAGPQCAMIYSSGLWSDYSCDNTRYFVCSDESANATEKMVLIKTQKTWLDAQKYCREHHTDLVTIRSQDDNNQIANLLNLKAMSDTWIGLYRDSWKWSDQASFTSSTELVVQKLITAKEDCAGTDYNRATDDKYCTALNNFYCSTVKKKQQVIRVQVKASENADDATLSALVLRKLQQTLGDQDVTLTWKKQPNGKVFQKKKTVRKSNNASSPVCSRSFK
;
A
#
# COMPACT_ATOMS: atom_id res chain seq x y z
N MET A 1 29.78 -6.11 -11.34
CA MET A 1 30.28 -5.46 -10.11
C MET A 1 30.38 -6.52 -9.01
N SER A 2 31.18 -6.28 -7.95
CA SER A 2 31.05 -7.08 -6.71
C SER A 2 29.66 -6.86 -6.12
N TRP A 3 29.23 -7.75 -5.23
CA TRP A 3 27.88 -7.69 -4.66
C TRP A 3 27.65 -6.37 -3.90
N GLU A 4 28.59 -5.95 -3.05
CA GLU A 4 28.50 -4.68 -2.30
C GLU A 4 28.42 -3.46 -3.25
N ASN A 5 29.27 -3.44 -4.28
CA ASN A 5 29.23 -2.36 -5.28
C ASN A 5 27.93 -2.36 -6.10
N ALA A 6 27.35 -3.54 -6.35
CA ALA A 6 26.05 -3.67 -7.02
C ALA A 6 24.91 -3.18 -6.11
N GLN A 7 24.96 -3.51 -4.82
CA GLN A 7 24.02 -3.01 -3.82
C GLN A 7 24.07 -1.49 -3.70
N ASP A 8 25.26 -0.91 -3.58
CA ASP A 8 25.43 0.54 -3.54
C ASP A 8 24.89 1.22 -4.79
N TYR A 9 25.15 0.62 -5.95
CA TYR A 9 24.57 1.10 -7.20
C TYR A 9 23.04 1.05 -7.16
N CYS A 10 22.44 -0.06 -6.72
CA CYS A 10 21.00 -0.19 -6.63
C CYS A 10 20.40 0.79 -5.62
N ARG A 11 20.94 0.91 -4.40
CA ARG A 11 20.44 1.88 -3.41
C ARG A 11 20.58 3.34 -3.83
N LYS A 12 21.53 3.63 -4.71
CA LYS A 12 21.74 4.97 -5.26
C LYS A 12 20.75 5.33 -6.37
N ASN A 13 20.33 4.35 -7.18
CA ASN A 13 19.56 4.60 -8.41
C ASN A 13 18.15 3.97 -8.40
N HIS A 14 17.88 3.07 -7.45
CA HIS A 14 16.73 2.18 -7.33
C HIS A 14 16.42 1.96 -5.83
N ILE A 15 15.67 0.90 -5.46
CA ILE A 15 15.40 0.58 -4.05
C ILE A 15 16.61 -0.13 -3.40
N ASP A 16 16.90 -1.35 -3.85
CA ASP A 16 18.01 -2.20 -3.38
C ASP A 16 18.29 -3.26 -4.47
N LEU A 17 19.14 -4.26 -4.21
CA LEU A 17 19.15 -5.49 -5.01
C LEU A 17 17.78 -6.20 -4.93
N ALA A 18 17.50 -7.06 -5.92
CA ALA A 18 16.22 -7.74 -6.01
C ALA A 18 15.99 -8.75 -4.88
N THR A 19 14.80 -8.71 -4.28
CA THR A 19 14.29 -9.71 -3.34
C THR A 19 13.42 -10.73 -4.09
N VAL A 20 13.56 -12.02 -3.77
CA VAL A 20 12.76 -13.10 -4.36
C VAL A 20 12.20 -13.96 -3.23
N GLN A 21 10.98 -13.69 -2.79
CA GLN A 21 10.31 -14.37 -1.67
C GLN A 21 9.14 -15.27 -2.13
N SER A 22 8.96 -15.45 -3.44
CA SER A 22 7.92 -16.28 -4.03
C SER A 22 8.21 -16.68 -5.48
N ASP A 23 7.48 -17.67 -5.98
CA ASP A 23 7.47 -18.01 -7.41
C ASP A 23 7.05 -16.82 -8.30
N GLU A 24 6.14 -15.97 -7.80
CA GLU A 24 5.67 -14.77 -8.52
C GLU A 24 6.80 -13.75 -8.67
N ASP A 25 7.60 -13.51 -7.62
CA ASP A 25 8.74 -12.59 -7.67
C ASP A 25 9.76 -13.05 -8.73
N TRP A 26 10.05 -14.35 -8.77
CA TRP A 26 10.93 -14.92 -9.79
C TRP A 26 10.36 -14.77 -11.20
N MET A 27 9.07 -15.07 -11.39
CA MET A 27 8.42 -14.94 -12.71
C MET A 27 8.48 -13.50 -13.22
N ASN A 28 8.22 -12.51 -12.37
CA ASN A 28 8.31 -11.09 -12.70
C ASN A 28 9.75 -10.70 -13.10
N LEU A 29 10.75 -11.14 -12.32
CA LEU A 29 12.16 -10.89 -12.63
C LEU A 29 12.58 -11.52 -13.97
N ARG A 30 12.08 -12.73 -14.26
CA ARG A 30 12.35 -13.45 -15.52
C ARG A 30 11.74 -12.76 -16.73
N GLU A 31 10.52 -12.25 -16.64
CA GLU A 31 9.88 -11.53 -17.75
C GLU A 31 10.71 -10.30 -18.16
N VAL A 32 11.17 -9.50 -17.18
CA VAL A 32 12.03 -8.34 -17.43
C VAL A 32 13.39 -8.76 -18.00
N ALA A 33 13.99 -9.83 -17.48
CA ALA A 33 15.26 -10.34 -18.00
C ALA A 33 15.15 -10.76 -19.48
N VAL A 34 14.07 -11.46 -19.86
CA VAL A 34 13.80 -11.85 -21.25
C VAL A 34 13.62 -10.63 -22.15
N GLU A 35 12.87 -9.61 -21.72
CA GLU A 35 12.67 -8.36 -22.46
C GLU A 35 14.01 -7.65 -22.74
N LYS A 36 14.91 -7.65 -21.76
CA LYS A 36 16.25 -7.06 -21.87
C LYS A 36 17.26 -7.97 -22.57
N GLY A 37 16.86 -9.17 -23.01
CA GLY A 37 17.74 -10.15 -23.66
C GLY A 37 18.79 -10.74 -22.72
N PHE A 38 18.54 -10.73 -21.42
CA PHE A 38 19.43 -11.25 -20.39
C PHE A 38 19.09 -12.69 -20.05
N TYR A 39 20.03 -13.61 -20.29
CA TYR A 39 19.90 -15.05 -20.00
C TYR A 39 21.01 -15.57 -19.08
N GLY A 40 21.82 -14.66 -18.54
CA GLY A 40 22.95 -14.96 -17.68
C GLY A 40 22.57 -15.08 -16.22
N PHE A 41 23.58 -15.26 -15.39
CA PHE A 41 23.48 -15.24 -13.94
C PHE A 41 23.62 -13.81 -13.40
N ALA A 42 22.88 -13.48 -12.33
CA ALA A 42 22.93 -12.16 -11.72
C ALA A 42 22.86 -12.20 -10.19
N TRP A 43 23.54 -11.24 -9.55
CA TRP A 43 23.37 -10.99 -8.13
C TRP A 43 21.94 -10.58 -7.78
N ILE A 44 21.44 -11.16 -6.69
CA ILE A 44 20.20 -10.78 -6.00
C ILE A 44 20.54 -10.32 -4.58
N GLY A 45 19.57 -9.74 -3.86
CA GLY A 45 19.79 -9.10 -2.55
C GLY A 45 20.07 -10.06 -1.39
N LEU A 46 20.11 -11.36 -1.64
CA LEU A 46 20.33 -12.36 -0.60
C LEU A 46 21.83 -12.50 -0.31
N TYR A 47 22.20 -12.37 0.95
CA TYR A 47 23.58 -12.51 1.41
C TYR A 47 23.65 -13.26 2.74
N ASP A 48 24.78 -13.92 2.97
CA ASP A 48 25.07 -14.65 4.20
C ASP A 48 25.76 -13.72 5.20
N ASP A 49 25.13 -13.53 6.35
CA ASP A 49 25.73 -12.86 7.50
C ASP A 49 26.41 -13.85 8.45
N ILE A 50 27.05 -13.34 9.50
CA ILE A 50 27.68 -14.07 10.61
C ILE A 50 26.86 -15.27 11.12
N ASN A 51 25.53 -15.33 10.99
CA ASN A 51 24.72 -16.47 11.45
C ASN A 51 23.55 -16.93 10.54
N SER A 52 23.24 -16.25 9.43
CA SER A 52 22.06 -16.59 8.61
C SER A 52 21.95 -15.78 7.31
N TRP A 53 21.36 -16.40 6.29
CA TRP A 53 20.89 -15.76 5.07
C TRP A 53 19.81 -14.70 5.33
N ARG A 54 19.95 -13.54 4.70
CA ARG A 54 18.94 -12.47 4.74
C ARG A 54 18.96 -11.57 3.52
N TRP A 55 17.87 -10.87 3.32
CA TRP A 55 17.73 -9.92 2.22
C TRP A 55 18.33 -8.57 2.60
N SER A 56 19.04 -7.97 1.64
CA SER A 56 19.61 -6.63 1.78
C SER A 56 18.57 -5.54 2.00
N TYR A 57 17.38 -5.74 1.44
CA TYR A 57 16.27 -4.83 1.63
C TYR A 57 15.61 -5.08 2.99
N GLN A 58 15.66 -4.07 3.86
CA GLN A 58 15.06 -4.07 5.21
C GLN A 58 15.54 -5.18 6.16
N ASP A 59 16.61 -5.90 5.84
CA ASP A 59 17.10 -7.04 6.61
C ASP A 59 16.03 -8.14 6.82
N GLU A 60 15.18 -8.37 5.81
CA GLU A 60 14.13 -9.38 5.88
C GLU A 60 14.69 -10.81 5.97
N SER A 61 13.95 -11.68 6.67
CA SER A 61 14.25 -13.10 6.77
C SER A 61 13.99 -13.84 5.46
N LEU A 62 14.72 -14.93 5.25
CA LEU A 62 14.51 -15.84 4.13
C LEU A 62 13.35 -16.80 4.43
N GLU A 63 12.17 -16.57 3.84
CA GLU A 63 10.98 -17.42 4.01
C GLU A 63 10.72 -18.36 2.82
N PHE A 64 11.34 -18.09 1.66
CA PHE A 64 11.26 -18.88 0.44
C PHE A 64 12.65 -19.06 -0.15
N ASP A 65 12.96 -20.27 -0.60
CA ASP A 65 14.21 -20.56 -1.28
C ASP A 65 14.01 -21.40 -2.55
N SER A 66 14.95 -21.23 -3.48
CA SER A 66 15.00 -21.95 -4.74
C SER A 66 16.45 -22.33 -5.03
N TRP A 67 17.13 -22.88 -4.02
CA TRP A 67 18.53 -23.28 -4.17
C TRP A 67 18.70 -24.37 -5.24
N TYR A 68 19.82 -24.32 -5.97
CA TYR A 68 20.27 -25.45 -6.78
C TYR A 68 20.49 -26.66 -5.87
N PRO A 69 20.31 -27.91 -6.36
CA PRO A 69 20.73 -29.08 -5.60
C PRO A 69 22.15 -28.92 -5.03
N ASP A 70 22.30 -29.25 -3.76
CA ASP A 70 23.55 -29.14 -2.98
C ASP A 70 24.03 -27.70 -2.70
N GLN A 71 23.14 -26.71 -2.80
CA GLN A 71 23.38 -25.32 -2.39
C GLN A 71 22.49 -24.90 -1.19
N PRO A 72 22.87 -23.88 -0.40
CA PRO A 72 24.17 -23.21 -0.45
C PRO A 72 25.28 -24.09 0.14
N ASP A 73 26.44 -24.12 -0.52
CA ASP A 73 27.60 -24.90 -0.06
C ASP A 73 28.62 -24.06 0.71
N ASN A 74 28.46 -22.74 0.70
CA ASN A 74 29.32 -21.76 1.35
C ASN A 74 30.80 -22.00 1.03
N TYR A 75 31.10 -22.33 -0.23
CA TYR A 75 32.44 -22.76 -0.64
C TYR A 75 33.49 -21.66 -0.43
N GLY A 76 34.50 -21.97 0.40
CA GLY A 76 35.65 -21.12 0.67
C GLY A 76 35.57 -20.39 2.02
N ALA A 77 36.39 -19.35 2.18
CA ALA A 77 36.41 -18.50 3.37
C ALA A 77 36.00 -17.08 2.98
N GLY A 78 34.99 -16.52 3.65
CA GLY A 78 34.51 -15.15 3.41
C GLY A 78 32.98 -15.07 3.31
N PRO A 79 32.43 -13.85 3.15
CA PRO A 79 31.00 -13.65 2.97
C PRO A 79 30.53 -14.24 1.64
N GLN A 80 29.38 -14.90 1.68
CA GLN A 80 28.75 -15.52 0.52
C GLN A 80 27.51 -14.73 0.13
N CYS A 81 27.29 -14.59 -1.17
CA CYS A 81 26.20 -13.82 -1.74
C CYS A 81 25.47 -14.67 -2.77
N ALA A 82 24.14 -14.60 -2.81
CA ALA A 82 23.37 -15.43 -3.71
C ALA A 82 23.27 -14.82 -5.10
N MET A 83 23.32 -15.69 -6.10
CA MET A 83 23.00 -15.36 -7.48
C MET A 83 21.89 -16.27 -8.02
N ILE A 84 21.14 -15.72 -8.97
CA ILE A 84 20.04 -16.41 -9.64
C ILE A 84 20.44 -16.79 -11.07
N TYR A 85 20.07 -18.00 -11.49
CA TYR A 85 20.20 -18.49 -12.86
C TYR A 85 18.95 -18.18 -13.69
N SER A 86 19.06 -18.27 -15.01
CA SER A 86 17.91 -18.14 -15.92
C SER A 86 16.82 -19.20 -15.73
N SER A 87 17.12 -20.29 -15.00
CA SER A 87 16.16 -21.30 -14.55
C SER A 87 15.37 -20.89 -13.30
N GLY A 88 15.82 -19.90 -12.54
CA GLY A 88 15.24 -19.49 -11.26
C GLY A 88 15.85 -20.17 -10.04
N LEU A 89 16.81 -21.08 -10.27
CA LEU A 89 17.58 -21.70 -9.20
C LEU A 89 18.69 -20.76 -8.72
N TRP A 90 19.10 -20.89 -7.46
CA TRP A 90 20.06 -20.01 -6.80
C TRP A 90 21.32 -20.77 -6.41
N SER A 91 22.45 -20.07 -6.33
CA SER A 91 23.72 -20.60 -5.83
C SER A 91 24.48 -19.49 -5.13
N ASP A 92 25.23 -19.84 -4.10
CA ASP A 92 26.06 -18.89 -3.38
C ASP A 92 27.47 -18.80 -3.96
N TYR A 93 28.04 -17.60 -3.93
CA TYR A 93 29.39 -17.33 -4.37
C TYR A 93 30.01 -16.20 -3.55
N SER A 94 31.34 -16.20 -3.47
CA SER A 94 32.09 -15.13 -2.81
C SER A 94 31.68 -13.76 -3.37
N CYS A 95 31.25 -12.88 -2.46
CA CYS A 95 30.67 -11.56 -2.77
C CYS A 95 31.60 -10.64 -3.58
N ASP A 96 32.92 -10.90 -3.55
CA ASP A 96 33.94 -10.13 -4.28
C ASP A 96 33.95 -10.41 -5.79
N ASN A 97 33.26 -11.47 -6.23
CA ASN A 97 33.17 -11.82 -7.64
C ASN A 97 32.44 -10.73 -8.45
N THR A 98 32.98 -10.43 -9.63
CA THR A 98 32.33 -9.50 -10.55
C THR A 98 31.24 -10.21 -11.35
N ARG A 99 29.98 -9.77 -11.21
CA ARG A 99 28.82 -10.31 -11.95
C ARG A 99 27.87 -9.21 -12.43
N TYR A 100 26.91 -9.59 -13.28
CA TYR A 100 25.69 -8.81 -13.50
C TYR A 100 24.84 -8.83 -12.23
N PHE A 101 23.89 -7.90 -12.11
CA PHE A 101 23.06 -7.77 -10.92
C PHE A 101 21.68 -7.26 -11.29
N VAL A 102 20.70 -7.55 -10.45
CA VAL A 102 19.32 -7.08 -10.61
C VAL A 102 18.96 -6.19 -9.44
N CYS A 103 18.52 -4.96 -9.73
CA CYS A 103 17.95 -4.07 -8.73
C CYS A 103 16.45 -4.31 -8.61
N SER A 104 15.93 -4.15 -7.39
CA SER A 104 14.51 -3.90 -7.18
C SER A 104 14.21 -2.45 -7.50
N ASP A 105 13.24 -2.26 -8.39
CA ASP A 105 12.65 -0.97 -8.66
C ASP A 105 11.29 -0.86 -7.96
N GLU A 106 10.83 0.37 -7.69
CA GLU A 106 9.45 0.62 -7.24
C GLU A 106 8.40 0.02 -8.18
N SER A 107 8.78 -0.35 -9.40
CA SER A 107 7.94 -1.07 -10.37
C SER A 107 7.73 -2.55 -10.07
N ALA A 108 8.62 -3.21 -9.30
CA ALA A 108 8.47 -4.63 -8.93
C ALA A 108 7.66 -4.81 -7.63
N ASN A 109 7.66 -3.80 -6.75
CA ASN A 109 6.77 -3.75 -5.57
C ASN A 109 5.40 -3.10 -5.86
N ALA A 110 5.11 -2.78 -7.13
CA ALA A 110 3.83 -2.17 -7.54
C ALA A 110 2.67 -3.17 -7.63
N THR A 111 2.96 -4.46 -7.91
CA THR A 111 1.98 -5.56 -7.86
C THR A 111 1.46 -5.82 -6.45
N GLU A 112 2.19 -5.40 -5.42
CA GLU A 112 1.75 -5.46 -4.03
C GLU A 112 0.79 -4.33 -3.63
N LYS A 113 0.59 -3.30 -4.47
CA LYS A 113 -0.35 -2.17 -4.23
C LYS A 113 -1.63 -2.23 -5.07
N MET A 114 -1.62 -2.97 -6.19
CA MET A 114 -2.70 -3.05 -7.16
C MET A 114 -2.83 -4.46 -7.76
N VAL A 115 -4.00 -5.10 -7.58
CA VAL A 115 -4.28 -6.44 -8.12
C VAL A 115 -5.35 -6.35 -9.19
N LEU A 116 -5.10 -6.96 -10.35
CA LEU A 116 -6.06 -7.08 -11.44
C LEU A 116 -6.95 -8.30 -11.24
N ILE A 117 -8.26 -8.10 -11.31
CA ILE A 117 -9.25 -9.18 -11.31
C ILE A 117 -9.81 -9.36 -12.73
N LYS A 118 -9.55 -10.54 -13.31
CA LYS A 118 -9.94 -10.91 -14.70
C LYS A 118 -11.41 -11.35 -14.85
N THR A 119 -12.21 -11.19 -13.80
CA THR A 119 -13.64 -11.54 -13.83
C THR A 119 -14.45 -10.30 -14.14
N GLN A 120 -15.24 -10.31 -15.22
CA GLN A 120 -16.08 -9.17 -15.57
C GLN A 120 -17.21 -9.00 -14.54
N LYS A 121 -17.34 -7.79 -14.00
CA LYS A 121 -18.39 -7.43 -13.01
C LYS A 121 -18.91 -6.03 -13.28
N THR A 122 -20.11 -5.74 -12.77
CA THR A 122 -20.60 -4.35 -12.66
C THR A 122 -19.69 -3.58 -11.70
N TRP A 123 -19.66 -2.24 -11.78
CA TRP A 123 -18.79 -1.44 -10.91
C TRP A 123 -19.06 -1.70 -9.41
N LEU A 124 -20.33 -1.81 -9.02
CA LEU A 124 -20.72 -2.08 -7.63
C LEU A 124 -20.31 -3.49 -7.17
N ASP A 125 -20.49 -4.50 -8.03
CA ASP A 125 -20.07 -5.87 -7.71
C ASP A 125 -18.55 -6.01 -7.66
N ALA A 126 -17.83 -5.28 -8.51
CA ALA A 126 -16.37 -5.19 -8.50
C ALA A 126 -15.87 -4.52 -7.22
N GLN A 127 -16.49 -3.41 -6.79
CA GLN A 127 -16.16 -2.74 -5.53
C GLN A 127 -16.40 -3.64 -4.33
N LYS A 128 -17.57 -4.29 -4.28
CA LYS A 128 -17.91 -5.22 -3.20
C LYS A 128 -16.88 -6.35 -3.13
N TYR A 129 -16.54 -6.94 -4.28
CA TYR A 129 -15.51 -7.97 -4.36
C TYR A 129 -14.16 -7.47 -3.83
N CYS A 130 -13.69 -6.28 -4.27
CA CYS A 130 -12.43 -5.73 -3.79
C CYS A 130 -12.44 -5.46 -2.28
N ARG A 131 -13.57 -5.04 -1.69
CA ARG A 131 -13.68 -4.82 -0.23
C ARG A 131 -13.78 -6.12 0.57
N GLU A 132 -14.30 -7.19 -0.03
CA GLU A 132 -14.40 -8.52 0.59
C GLU A 132 -13.05 -9.26 0.56
N HIS A 133 -12.27 -9.09 -0.51
CA HIS A 133 -11.06 -9.86 -0.76
C HIS A 133 -9.74 -9.06 -0.70
N HIS A 134 -9.81 -7.72 -0.77
CA HIS A 134 -8.67 -6.79 -0.79
C HIS A 134 -9.01 -5.52 0.03
N THR A 135 -8.53 -4.32 -0.37
CA THR A 135 -8.90 -3.05 0.30
C THR A 135 -10.13 -2.40 -0.33
N ASP A 136 -10.04 -2.01 -1.60
CA ASP A 136 -11.13 -1.39 -2.38
C ASP A 136 -10.74 -1.42 -3.88
N LEU A 137 -11.56 -0.86 -4.78
CA LEU A 137 -11.11 -0.56 -6.14
C LEU A 137 -9.92 0.41 -6.13
N VAL A 138 -9.09 0.37 -7.17
CA VAL A 138 -7.83 1.12 -7.21
C VAL A 138 -8.02 2.63 -7.29
N THR A 139 -7.24 3.40 -6.53
CA THR A 139 -7.17 4.87 -6.64
C THR A 139 -5.86 5.26 -7.32
N ILE A 140 -5.94 6.12 -8.35
CA ILE A 140 -4.77 6.64 -9.06
C ILE A 140 -4.32 7.94 -8.36
N ARG A 141 -3.18 7.91 -7.65
CA ARG A 141 -2.64 9.05 -6.89
C ARG A 141 -1.48 9.76 -7.59
N SER A 142 -0.85 9.12 -8.57
CA SER A 142 0.32 9.65 -9.28
C SER A 142 0.30 9.36 -10.78
N GLN A 143 1.16 10.03 -11.54
CA GLN A 143 1.37 9.69 -12.95
C GLN A 143 2.01 8.31 -13.11
N ASP A 144 2.77 7.86 -12.12
CA ASP A 144 3.39 6.54 -12.11
C ASP A 144 2.34 5.44 -11.91
N ASP A 145 1.36 5.64 -11.03
CA ASP A 145 0.20 4.75 -10.88
C ASP A 145 -0.54 4.59 -12.22
N ASN A 146 -0.72 5.72 -12.94
CA ASN A 146 -1.39 5.74 -14.23
C ASN A 146 -0.57 5.03 -15.33
N ASN A 147 0.75 5.25 -15.35
CA ASN A 147 1.67 4.58 -16.28
C ASN A 147 1.72 3.06 -16.02
N GLN A 148 1.69 2.64 -14.76
CA GLN A 148 1.69 1.24 -14.35
C GLN A 148 0.41 0.52 -14.80
N ILE A 149 -0.76 1.12 -14.58
CA ILE A 149 -2.04 0.57 -15.05
C ILE A 149 -2.02 0.39 -16.57
N ALA A 150 -1.56 1.40 -17.32
CA ALA A 150 -1.47 1.32 -18.77
C ALA A 150 -0.53 0.22 -19.25
N ASN A 151 0.65 0.08 -18.63
CA ASN A 151 1.61 -0.97 -18.95
C ASN A 151 1.04 -2.38 -18.67
N LEU A 152 0.36 -2.57 -17.53
CA LEU A 152 -0.27 -3.84 -17.17
C LEU A 152 -1.42 -4.24 -18.13
N LEU A 153 -2.20 -3.27 -18.61
CA LEU A 153 -3.24 -3.49 -19.62
C LEU A 153 -2.64 -3.90 -20.97
N ASN A 154 -1.56 -3.22 -21.39
CA ASN A 154 -0.87 -3.48 -22.64
C ASN A 154 -0.20 -4.86 -22.65
N LEU A 155 0.53 -5.22 -21.58
CA LEU A 155 1.22 -6.51 -21.45
C LEU A 155 0.25 -7.70 -21.48
N LYS A 156 -0.97 -7.53 -20.96
CA LYS A 156 -1.96 -8.61 -20.85
C LYS A 156 -3.00 -8.58 -21.97
N ALA A 157 -2.82 -7.72 -22.99
CA ALA A 157 -3.73 -7.53 -24.12
C ALA A 157 -5.21 -7.34 -23.70
N MET A 158 -5.43 -6.56 -22.64
CA MET A 158 -6.76 -6.31 -22.10
C MET A 158 -7.31 -4.95 -22.53
N SER A 159 -8.64 -4.88 -22.58
CA SER A 159 -9.41 -3.65 -22.79
C SER A 159 -9.56 -2.83 -21.50
N ASP A 160 -10.59 -1.99 -21.44
CA ASP A 160 -10.95 -1.15 -20.30
C ASP A 160 -11.13 -1.94 -18.98
N THR A 161 -10.71 -1.32 -17.87
CA THR A 161 -10.88 -1.84 -16.51
C THR A 161 -11.52 -0.79 -15.59
N TRP A 162 -12.29 -1.23 -14.60
CA TRP A 162 -12.80 -0.38 -13.53
C TRP A 162 -11.68 0.02 -12.57
N ILE A 163 -11.75 1.29 -12.20
CA ILE A 163 -11.00 1.89 -11.10
C ILE A 163 -11.98 2.42 -10.05
N GLY A 164 -11.46 2.85 -8.91
CA GLY A 164 -12.24 3.32 -7.78
C GLY A 164 -12.83 4.71 -7.94
N LEU A 165 -13.02 5.25 -9.14
CA LEU A 165 -13.66 6.56 -9.36
C LEU A 165 -15.17 6.38 -9.63
N TYR A 166 -16.04 7.12 -8.92
CA TYR A 166 -17.50 7.06 -9.08
C TYR A 166 -18.21 8.39 -8.72
N ARG A 167 -19.51 8.54 -9.03
CA ARG A 167 -20.25 9.81 -8.82
C ARG A 167 -21.60 9.68 -8.10
N ASP A 168 -21.87 10.69 -7.25
CA ASP A 168 -23.15 11.43 -7.07
C ASP A 168 -22.89 12.95 -7.29
N SER A 169 -21.68 13.38 -6.93
CA SER A 169 -20.84 14.44 -7.51
C SER A 169 -19.44 13.78 -7.59
N TRP A 170 -18.63 13.97 -8.65
CA TRP A 170 -17.41 13.16 -8.90
C TRP A 170 -16.54 13.06 -7.65
N LYS A 171 -16.23 11.84 -7.19
CA LYS A 171 -15.42 11.54 -6.00
C LYS A 171 -14.68 10.22 -6.17
N TRP A 172 -13.53 10.09 -5.52
CA TRP A 172 -12.89 8.78 -5.36
C TRP A 172 -13.68 7.91 -4.36
N SER A 173 -13.82 6.63 -4.65
CA SER A 173 -14.50 5.63 -3.81
C SER A 173 -13.86 5.42 -2.46
N ASP A 174 -12.55 5.66 -2.38
CA ASP A 174 -11.79 5.61 -1.14
C ASP A 174 -11.78 6.97 -0.40
N GLN A 175 -12.55 7.95 -0.89
CA GLN A 175 -12.70 9.31 -0.37
C GLN A 175 -11.42 10.17 -0.45
N ALA A 176 -10.45 9.82 -1.31
CA ALA A 176 -9.28 10.65 -1.55
C ALA A 176 -9.65 12.02 -2.16
N SER A 177 -8.82 13.02 -1.91
CA SER A 177 -8.91 14.33 -2.57
C SER A 177 -8.39 14.25 -4.01
N PHE A 178 -8.88 15.13 -4.89
CA PHE A 178 -8.29 15.31 -6.20
C PHE A 178 -6.89 15.91 -6.10
N THR A 179 -6.01 15.47 -6.98
CA THR A 179 -4.66 15.98 -7.16
C THR A 179 -4.63 16.89 -8.38
N SER A 180 -3.59 17.72 -8.51
CA SER A 180 -3.37 18.56 -9.70
C SER A 180 -3.32 17.75 -11.00
N SER A 181 -2.89 16.48 -10.96
CA SER A 181 -2.87 15.57 -12.11
C SER A 181 -4.25 15.05 -12.51
N THR A 182 -5.20 14.94 -11.57
CA THR A 182 -6.54 14.40 -11.82
C THR A 182 -7.60 15.50 -11.98
N GLU A 183 -7.31 16.71 -11.52
CA GLU A 183 -8.21 17.86 -11.57
C GLU A 183 -8.62 18.26 -13.01
N LEU A 184 -7.68 18.19 -13.97
CA LEU A 184 -7.95 18.43 -15.39
C LEU A 184 -8.85 17.35 -16.02
N VAL A 185 -8.74 16.11 -15.57
CA VAL A 185 -9.56 15.00 -16.04
C VAL A 185 -10.98 15.15 -15.51
N VAL A 186 -11.10 15.44 -14.21
CA VAL A 186 -12.39 15.68 -13.56
C VAL A 186 -13.12 16.85 -14.20
N GLN A 187 -12.44 17.93 -14.56
CA GLN A 187 -13.03 19.08 -15.26
C GLN A 187 -13.65 18.71 -16.61
N LYS A 188 -13.03 17.79 -17.37
CA LYS A 188 -13.58 17.30 -18.65
C LYS A 188 -14.81 16.42 -18.44
N LEU A 189 -14.84 15.67 -17.34
CA LEU A 189 -15.95 14.79 -16.97
C LEU A 189 -17.15 15.57 -16.38
N ILE A 190 -17.06 16.89 -16.17
CA ILE A 190 -18.18 17.69 -15.64
C ILE A 190 -19.35 17.76 -16.64
N THR A 191 -19.08 17.69 -17.94
CA THR A 191 -20.10 17.78 -19.02
C THR A 191 -20.62 16.41 -19.47
N ALA A 192 -20.18 15.35 -18.82
CA ALA A 192 -20.40 13.97 -19.20
C ALA A 192 -21.78 13.44 -18.72
N LYS A 193 -22.33 12.42 -19.39
CA LYS A 193 -23.71 11.95 -19.15
C LYS A 193 -23.75 10.68 -18.29
N GLU A 194 -22.62 10.01 -18.14
CA GLU A 194 -22.49 8.74 -17.45
C GLU A 194 -21.84 8.90 -16.05
N ASP A 195 -22.15 7.98 -15.12
CA ASP A 195 -21.90 8.16 -13.67
C ASP A 195 -20.70 7.38 -13.11
N CYS A 196 -20.05 6.55 -13.91
CA CYS A 196 -18.85 5.79 -13.55
C CYS A 196 -17.71 6.10 -14.51
N ALA A 197 -16.45 5.89 -14.10
CA ALA A 197 -15.30 6.17 -14.95
C ALA A 197 -14.49 4.90 -15.25
N GLY A 198 -14.00 4.80 -16.48
CA GLY A 198 -13.03 3.79 -16.91
C GLY A 198 -11.78 4.47 -17.49
N THR A 199 -10.68 3.74 -17.54
CA THR A 199 -9.46 4.18 -18.23
C THR A 199 -9.01 3.14 -19.25
N ASP A 200 -8.53 3.61 -20.40
CA ASP A 200 -8.00 2.77 -21.48
C ASP A 200 -6.45 2.68 -21.44
N TYR A 201 -5.88 1.90 -22.37
CA TYR A 201 -4.43 1.73 -22.51
C TYR A 201 -3.68 3.01 -22.94
N ASN A 202 -4.39 4.03 -23.46
CA ASN A 202 -3.81 5.32 -23.82
C ASN A 202 -3.78 6.30 -22.63
N ARG A 203 -4.24 5.87 -21.45
CA ARG A 203 -4.44 6.72 -20.25
C ARG A 203 -5.55 7.76 -20.46
N ALA A 204 -6.48 7.49 -21.38
CA ALA A 204 -7.69 8.28 -21.53
C ALA A 204 -8.73 7.81 -20.50
N THR A 205 -9.10 8.69 -19.58
CA THR A 205 -10.22 8.48 -18.68
C THR A 205 -11.49 8.98 -19.32
N ASP A 206 -12.54 8.15 -19.31
CA ASP A 206 -13.83 8.44 -19.93
C ASP A 206 -14.97 7.99 -19.02
N ASP A 207 -16.13 8.64 -19.14
CA ASP A 207 -17.33 8.23 -18.42
C ASP A 207 -18.02 7.03 -19.08
N LYS A 208 -18.62 6.17 -18.25
CA LYS A 208 -19.18 4.88 -18.63
C LYS A 208 -20.44 4.58 -17.82
N TYR A 209 -21.39 3.87 -18.42
CA TYR A 209 -22.54 3.33 -17.70
C TYR A 209 -22.07 2.40 -16.59
N CYS A 210 -22.49 2.67 -15.36
CA CYS A 210 -22.15 1.84 -14.19
C CYS A 210 -22.61 0.38 -14.32
N THR A 211 -23.56 0.10 -15.21
CA THR A 211 -24.08 -1.24 -15.52
C THR A 211 -23.23 -2.02 -16.53
N ALA A 212 -22.23 -1.39 -17.15
CA ALA A 212 -21.34 -2.07 -18.08
C ALA A 212 -20.55 -3.19 -17.37
N LEU A 213 -20.18 -4.22 -18.11
CA LEU A 213 -19.33 -5.31 -17.61
C LEU A 213 -17.89 -5.05 -18.07
N ASN A 214 -16.99 -4.79 -17.12
CA ASN A 214 -15.57 -4.60 -17.39
C ASN A 214 -14.71 -5.39 -16.39
N ASN A 215 -13.46 -5.60 -16.74
CA ASN A 215 -12.42 -6.06 -15.81
C ASN A 215 -12.12 -4.96 -14.78
N PHE A 216 -11.36 -5.19 -13.71
CA PHE A 216 -11.13 -4.14 -12.70
C PHE A 216 -9.85 -4.32 -11.88
N TYR A 217 -9.36 -3.21 -11.30
CA TYR A 217 -8.20 -3.17 -10.42
C TYR A 217 -8.61 -2.88 -8.97
N CYS A 218 -8.06 -3.64 -8.01
CA CYS A 218 -8.22 -3.40 -6.57
C CYS A 218 -6.94 -2.79 -5.97
N SER A 219 -7.06 -1.89 -5.00
CA SER A 219 -5.94 -1.47 -4.14
C SER A 219 -5.72 -2.47 -3.00
N THR A 220 -4.47 -2.65 -2.60
CA THR A 220 -4.03 -3.51 -1.49
C THR A 220 -3.29 -2.73 -0.40
N VAL A 221 -3.19 -1.39 -0.52
CA VAL A 221 -2.54 -0.54 0.48
C VAL A 221 -3.30 -0.61 1.80
N LYS A 222 -2.65 -1.12 2.85
CA LYS A 222 -3.21 -1.15 4.22
C LYS A 222 -3.26 0.28 4.78
N LYS A 223 -4.46 0.87 4.88
CA LYS A 223 -4.63 2.19 5.53
C LYS A 223 -4.32 2.07 7.03
N LYS A 224 -3.29 2.78 7.51
CA LYS A 224 -3.04 2.93 8.96
C LYS A 224 -4.14 3.80 9.56
N GLN A 225 -5.13 3.18 10.21
CA GLN A 225 -6.14 3.89 10.98
C GLN A 225 -5.61 4.16 12.39
N GLN A 226 -5.51 5.44 12.76
CA GLN A 226 -5.16 5.86 14.11
C GLN A 226 -6.33 6.62 14.74
N VAL A 227 -6.71 6.22 15.96
CA VAL A 227 -7.76 6.89 16.72
C VAL A 227 -7.14 7.89 17.67
N ILE A 228 -7.32 9.18 17.36
CA ILE A 228 -6.86 10.28 18.21
C ILE A 228 -8.02 10.72 19.12
N ARG A 229 -7.76 10.83 20.43
CA ARG A 229 -8.74 11.34 21.40
C ARG A 229 -8.52 12.84 21.61
N VAL A 230 -9.54 13.64 21.32
CA VAL A 230 -9.46 15.10 21.41
C VAL A 230 -10.32 15.59 22.58
N GLN A 231 -9.73 16.41 23.45
CA GLN A 231 -10.46 17.06 24.54
C GLN A 231 -10.71 18.53 24.19
N VAL A 232 -11.98 18.92 24.14
CA VAL A 232 -12.40 20.29 23.81
C VAL A 232 -13.00 20.95 25.05
N LYS A 233 -12.70 22.23 25.27
CA LYS A 233 -13.40 23.08 26.22
C LYS A 233 -14.39 23.95 25.43
N ALA A 234 -15.68 23.69 25.58
CA ALA A 234 -16.74 24.48 24.96
C ALA A 234 -17.58 25.15 26.05
N SER A 235 -17.95 26.41 25.82
CA SER A 235 -18.89 27.15 26.68
C SER A 235 -20.34 26.70 26.50
N GLU A 236 -20.68 26.15 25.32
CA GLU A 236 -22.04 25.74 24.92
C GLU A 236 -22.12 24.25 24.52
N ASN A 237 -23.14 23.87 23.73
CA ASN A 237 -23.41 22.48 23.34
C ASN A 237 -22.23 21.87 22.55
N ALA A 238 -21.54 20.92 23.18
CA ALA A 238 -20.39 20.26 22.57
C ALA A 238 -20.74 19.42 21.33
N ASP A 239 -22.02 19.07 21.12
CA ASP A 239 -22.49 18.34 19.95
C ASP A 239 -22.95 19.28 18.81
N ASP A 240 -22.66 20.58 18.89
CA ASP A 240 -22.87 21.51 17.78
C ASP A 240 -22.04 21.09 16.56
N ALA A 241 -22.72 20.92 15.43
CA ALA A 241 -22.09 20.59 14.15
C ALA A 241 -20.99 21.61 13.80
N THR A 242 -21.19 22.88 14.16
CA THR A 242 -20.24 23.98 13.96
C THR A 242 -18.96 23.75 14.76
N LEU A 243 -19.09 23.35 16.04
CA LEU A 243 -17.93 23.04 16.89
C LEU A 243 -17.16 21.83 16.35
N SER A 244 -17.86 20.78 15.95
CA SER A 244 -17.23 19.57 15.40
C SER A 244 -16.47 19.85 14.10
N ALA A 245 -17.00 20.72 13.24
CA ALA A 245 -16.34 21.14 12.00
C ALA A 245 -15.10 22.01 12.27
N LEU A 246 -15.19 22.95 13.23
CA LEU A 246 -14.06 23.80 13.63
C LEU A 246 -12.89 22.98 14.20
N VAL A 247 -13.19 21.99 15.05
CA VAL A 247 -12.17 21.11 15.63
C VAL A 247 -11.52 20.27 14.53
N LEU A 248 -12.30 19.71 13.61
CA LEU A 248 -11.78 18.90 12.50
C LEU A 248 -10.87 19.74 11.58
N ARG A 249 -11.30 20.96 11.23
CA ARG A 249 -10.50 21.91 10.45
C ARG A 249 -9.18 22.25 11.14
N LYS A 250 -9.19 22.48 12.46
CA LYS A 250 -7.98 22.80 13.22
C LYS A 250 -7.02 21.61 13.29
N LEU A 251 -7.54 20.38 13.40
CA LEU A 251 -6.73 19.17 13.37
C LEU A 251 -6.08 18.97 11.99
N GLN A 252 -6.83 19.17 10.91
CA GLN A 252 -6.30 19.18 9.55
C GLN A 252 -5.17 20.20 9.39
N GLN A 253 -5.36 21.44 9.84
CA GLN A 253 -4.31 22.46 9.81
C GLN A 253 -3.07 22.08 10.62
N THR A 254 -3.23 21.33 11.70
CA THR A 254 -2.11 20.89 12.56
C THR A 254 -1.33 19.74 11.94
N LEU A 255 -2.00 18.87 11.19
CA LEU A 255 -1.38 17.72 10.51
C LEU A 255 -0.68 18.12 9.19
N GLY A 256 -0.93 19.31 8.66
CA GLY A 256 -0.29 19.84 7.44
C GLY A 256 -0.73 19.11 6.18
N ASP A 257 0.11 19.13 5.13
CA ASP A 257 -0.13 18.48 3.82
C ASP A 257 0.04 16.95 3.85
N GLN A 258 -0.14 16.31 5.01
CA GLN A 258 -0.13 14.85 5.09
C GLN A 258 -1.43 14.29 4.46
N ASP A 259 -1.31 13.24 3.65
CA ASP A 259 -2.44 12.52 3.04
C ASP A 259 -3.23 11.73 4.10
N VAL A 260 -4.00 12.46 4.92
CA VAL A 260 -4.73 11.95 6.09
C VAL A 260 -6.19 12.39 6.02
N THR A 261 -7.10 11.42 5.88
CA THR A 261 -8.54 11.65 6.00
C THR A 261 -8.98 11.63 7.47
N LEU A 262 -9.42 12.77 8.00
CA LEU A 262 -9.99 12.84 9.34
C LEU A 262 -11.51 12.64 9.31
N THR A 263 -12.00 11.71 10.13
CA THR A 263 -13.44 11.50 10.33
C THR A 263 -13.78 11.37 11.80
N TRP A 264 -15.01 11.78 12.17
CA TRP A 264 -15.52 11.60 13.53
C TRP A 264 -16.03 10.18 13.73
N LYS A 265 -15.51 9.50 14.74
CA LYS A 265 -16.14 8.28 15.24
C LYS A 265 -17.39 8.64 16.03
N LYS A 266 -18.57 8.41 15.44
CA LYS A 266 -19.86 8.59 16.12
C LYS A 266 -20.06 7.45 17.13
N GLN A 267 -20.60 7.80 18.29
CA GLN A 267 -21.06 6.84 19.27
C GLN A 267 -22.39 6.21 18.84
N PRO A 268 -22.83 5.10 19.45
CA PRO A 268 -24.12 4.46 19.13
C PRO A 268 -25.32 5.40 19.26
N ASN A 269 -25.23 6.42 20.12
CA ASN A 269 -26.24 7.47 20.29
C ASN A 269 -26.16 8.61 19.27
N GLY A 270 -25.33 8.47 18.23
CA GLY A 270 -25.11 9.48 17.17
C GLY A 270 -24.20 10.64 17.56
N LYS A 271 -23.78 10.75 18.83
CA LYS A 271 -22.97 11.87 19.33
C LYS A 271 -21.49 11.69 19.06
N VAL A 272 -20.79 12.82 18.91
CA VAL A 272 -19.34 12.86 18.68
C VAL A 272 -18.60 13.07 20.00
N PHE A 273 -19.04 14.01 20.83
CA PHE A 273 -18.36 14.36 22.08
C PHE A 273 -19.04 13.77 23.31
N GLN A 274 -18.27 13.57 24.39
CA GLN A 274 -18.80 13.20 25.71
C GLN A 274 -18.41 14.26 26.74
N LYS A 275 -19.38 14.70 27.54
CA LYS A 275 -19.08 15.54 28.71
C LYS A 275 -18.25 14.72 29.70
N LYS A 276 -17.05 15.20 30.03
CA LYS A 276 -16.19 14.58 31.05
C LYS A 276 -16.93 14.63 32.39
N LYS A 277 -17.27 13.48 32.97
CA LYS A 277 -17.90 13.40 34.31
C LYS A 277 -16.91 13.93 35.34
N THR A 278 -17.27 15.00 36.03
CA THR A 278 -16.56 15.49 37.21
C THR A 278 -16.92 14.58 38.39
N VAL A 279 -15.94 13.81 38.88
CA VAL A 279 -16.08 13.10 40.15
C VAL A 279 -16.07 14.15 41.26
N ARG A 280 -17.23 14.44 41.87
CA ARG A 280 -17.29 15.21 43.11
C ARG A 280 -16.64 14.37 44.21
N LYS A 281 -15.48 14.80 44.73
CA LYS A 281 -15.00 14.33 46.03
C LYS A 281 -16.05 14.69 47.07
N SER A 282 -16.70 13.69 47.66
CA SER A 282 -17.58 13.88 48.81
C SER A 282 -16.74 14.29 50.01
N ASN A 283 -16.80 15.57 50.39
CA ASN A 283 -16.42 15.98 51.73
C ASN A 283 -17.57 15.58 52.66
N ASN A 284 -17.34 14.61 53.53
CA ASN A 284 -18.10 14.48 54.77
C ASN A 284 -17.12 14.18 55.90
N ALA A 285 -16.88 15.18 56.73
CA ALA A 285 -16.29 15.03 58.04
C ALA A 285 -17.42 15.03 59.07
N SER A 286 -17.60 13.92 59.77
CA SER A 286 -17.93 13.83 61.21
C SER A 286 -18.23 12.36 61.58
N SER A 287 -17.32 11.75 62.34
CA SER A 287 -17.57 10.52 63.09
C SER A 287 -18.43 10.84 64.34
N PRO A 288 -19.09 9.86 64.99
CA PRO A 288 -18.37 9.06 65.98
C PRO A 288 -18.75 7.56 66.07
N VAL A 289 -17.70 6.76 66.30
CA VAL A 289 -17.58 5.60 67.21
C VAL A 289 -18.82 4.73 67.49
N CYS A 290 -18.73 3.45 67.10
CA CYS A 290 -18.95 2.33 68.05
C CYS A 290 -18.27 1.04 67.59
N SER A 291 -17.75 0.33 68.58
CA SER A 291 -16.86 -0.83 68.55
C SER A 291 -17.62 -2.15 68.67
N ARG A 292 -17.17 -3.22 68.01
CA ARG A 292 -16.69 -4.48 68.63
C ARG A 292 -16.36 -5.60 67.62
N SER A 293 -15.58 -6.53 68.17
CA SER A 293 -14.64 -7.50 67.60
C SER A 293 -15.21 -8.76 66.92
N PHE A 294 -14.40 -9.26 65.98
CA PHE A 294 -14.06 -10.66 65.64
C PHE A 294 -15.06 -11.80 65.91
N LYS A 295 -15.34 -12.57 64.85
CA LYS A 295 -14.70 -13.89 64.62
C LYS A 295 -14.26 -13.99 63.17
#